data_AF-R2SRC8-F1
#
_entry.id   AF-R2SRC8-F1
#
_cell.length_a   1.000
_cell.length_b   1.000
_cell.length_c   1.000
_cell.angle_alpha   90.00
_cell.angle_beta   90.00
_cell.angle_gamma   90.00
#
_symmetry.space_group_name_H-M   'P 1'
#
loop_
_entity.id
_entity.type
_entity.pdbx_description
1 polymer ?
#
loop_
_entity_poly.entity_id
_entity_poly.type
_entity_poly.pdbx_seq_one_letter_code
_entity_poly.pdbx_strand_id
1 'polypeptide(L)'
;MLNHKFYKYDENFQIDFVQEEDFIRISNRLIEDLKSCLSRHKFMEYYSEETDYGLSKGVTLLDAEDILYLQNCLVLKGNTSPEYVKFRSFLEDCLSNGKQVFHVDGSPSTAGLIHDFVLCKEVPDDLDPRKYKSISIKIQDQFILDNYDVFKDVDMYCNNLDNLEQGFNYYGITIITPKIAEKLLQTVEAFLAGNGIRASKIFCR
;
A
#
# COMPACT_ATOMS: atom_id res chain seq x y z
N MET A 1 2.51 0.88 -6.13
CA MET A 1 1.87 1.23 -4.84
C MET A 1 2.44 0.32 -3.77
N LEU A 2 2.67 0.85 -2.56
CA LEU A 2 3.18 0.12 -1.39
C LEU A 2 2.00 -0.54 -0.67
N ASN A 3 1.62 -1.75 -1.09
CA ASN A 3 0.39 -2.39 -0.58
C ASN A 3 0.66 -3.56 0.35
N HIS A 4 1.87 -4.12 0.39
CA HIS A 4 2.19 -5.22 1.30
C HIS A 4 2.74 -4.65 2.60
N LYS A 5 2.09 -4.92 3.73
CA LYS A 5 2.55 -4.51 5.07
C LYS A 5 3.12 -5.74 5.77
N PHE A 6 4.36 -5.64 6.24
CA PHE A 6 5.04 -6.68 7.02
C PHE A 6 5.30 -6.13 8.41
N TYR A 7 4.71 -6.76 9.41
CA TYR A 7 4.73 -6.34 10.81
C TYR A 7 5.60 -7.30 11.62
N LYS A 8 6.39 -6.76 12.55
CA LYS A 8 7.01 -7.57 13.61
C LYS A 8 5.89 -8.14 14.47
N TYR A 9 5.89 -9.45 14.63
CA TYR A 9 4.84 -10.16 15.35
C TYR A 9 5.39 -10.79 16.64
N ASP A 10 4.61 -10.67 17.69
CA ASP A 10 4.73 -11.43 18.93
C ASP A 10 3.33 -11.68 19.53
N GLU A 11 3.28 -12.37 20.67
CA GLU A 11 2.04 -12.78 21.32
C GLU A 11 1.14 -11.61 21.76
N ASN A 12 1.68 -10.39 21.87
CA ASN A 12 0.93 -9.18 22.26
C ASN A 12 0.60 -8.30 21.05
N PHE A 13 0.78 -8.79 19.82
CA PHE A 13 0.56 -8.03 18.61
C PHE A 13 -0.89 -7.54 18.49
N GLN A 14 -1.05 -6.21 18.37
CA GLN A 14 -2.33 -5.57 18.08
C GLN A 14 -2.12 -4.56 16.95
N ILE A 15 -2.73 -4.83 15.80
CA ILE A 15 -2.48 -4.08 14.55
C ILE A 15 -2.75 -2.57 14.70
N ASP A 16 -3.72 -2.19 15.55
CA ASP A 16 -4.14 -0.81 15.79
C ASP A 16 -3.13 0.01 16.62
N PHE A 17 -2.18 -0.65 17.29
CA PHE A 17 -1.20 -0.01 18.18
C PHE A 17 0.26 -0.15 17.69
N VAL A 18 0.46 -0.74 16.50
CA VAL A 18 1.79 -0.95 15.94
C VAL A 18 2.45 0.39 15.65
N GLN A 19 3.66 0.58 16.17
CA GLN A 19 4.48 1.75 15.88
C GLN A 19 5.13 1.65 14.49
N GLU A 20 5.47 2.79 13.88
CA GLU A 20 6.04 2.80 12.52
C GLU A 20 7.34 2.01 12.38
N GLU A 21 8.14 1.91 13.44
CA GLU A 21 9.37 1.12 13.50
C GLU A 21 9.14 -0.41 13.52
N ASP A 22 7.92 -0.85 13.80
CA ASP A 22 7.56 -2.26 13.92
C ASP A 22 6.91 -2.81 12.65
N PHE A 23 6.86 -2.03 11.58
CA PHE A 23 6.45 -2.53 10.27
C PHE A 23 7.23 -1.91 9.11
N ILE A 24 7.17 -2.58 7.97
CA ILE A 24 7.61 -2.05 6.69
C ILE A 24 6.52 -2.21 5.64
N ARG A 25 6.41 -1.22 4.73
CA ARG A 25 5.56 -1.29 3.54
C ARG A 25 6.40 -1.58 2.31
N ILE A 26 5.93 -2.52 1.51
CA ILE A 26 6.62 -3.02 0.31
C ILE A 26 5.67 -2.94 -0.90
N SER A 27 6.23 -2.62 -2.06
CA SER A 27 5.49 -2.44 -3.29
C SER A 27 5.09 -3.76 -3.92
N ASN A 28 3.95 -3.74 -4.61
CA ASN A 28 3.53 -4.86 -5.45
C ASN A 28 4.57 -5.16 -6.53
N ARG A 29 5.33 -4.15 -6.96
CA ARG A 29 6.41 -4.34 -7.93
C ARG A 29 7.52 -5.22 -7.35
N LEU A 30 7.92 -5.00 -6.10
CA LEU A 30 8.91 -5.85 -5.45
C LEU A 30 8.37 -7.27 -5.28
N ILE A 31 7.14 -7.44 -4.79
CA ILE A 31 6.53 -8.77 -4.64
C ILE A 31 6.40 -9.51 -5.97
N GLU A 32 5.97 -8.83 -7.03
CA GLU A 32 5.90 -9.42 -8.38
C GLU A 32 7.28 -9.79 -8.93
N ASP A 33 8.33 -9.02 -8.63
CA ASP A 33 9.70 -9.40 -8.98
C ASP A 33 10.12 -10.68 -8.22
N LEU A 34 9.76 -10.81 -6.95
CA LEU A 34 10.05 -12.01 -6.15
C LEU A 34 9.20 -13.24 -6.50
N LYS A 35 8.09 -13.07 -7.23
CA LYS A 35 7.06 -14.11 -7.48
C LYS A 35 7.61 -15.45 -7.95
N SER A 36 8.60 -15.45 -8.83
CA SER A 36 9.22 -16.68 -9.35
C SER A 36 9.97 -17.49 -8.29
N CYS A 37 10.45 -16.82 -7.24
CA CYS A 37 11.08 -17.44 -6.07
C CYS A 37 9.99 -17.88 -5.08
N LEU A 38 9.08 -16.96 -4.75
CA LEU A 38 8.00 -17.20 -3.78
C LEU A 38 7.11 -18.39 -4.16
N SER A 39 6.86 -18.63 -5.45
CA SER A 39 6.03 -19.75 -5.91
C SER A 39 6.63 -21.14 -5.66
N ARG A 40 7.84 -21.24 -5.10
CA ARG A 40 8.53 -22.51 -4.78
C ARG A 40 8.51 -22.84 -3.30
N HIS A 41 7.92 -21.98 -2.46
CA HIS A 41 7.82 -22.17 -1.02
C HIS A 41 6.37 -22.06 -0.58
N LYS A 42 6.02 -22.85 0.44
CA LYS A 42 4.68 -22.85 1.01
C LYS A 42 4.67 -21.99 2.26
N PHE A 43 3.74 -21.05 2.32
CA PHE A 43 3.54 -20.17 3.46
C PHE A 43 2.22 -20.49 4.14
N MET A 44 2.15 -20.32 5.46
CA MET A 44 0.95 -20.58 6.25
C MET A 44 0.03 -19.36 6.30
N GLU A 45 -1.23 -19.54 5.91
CA GLU A 45 -2.27 -18.53 6.07
C GLU A 45 -2.72 -18.48 7.54
N TYR A 46 -2.80 -17.27 8.10
CA TYR A 46 -2.98 -17.08 9.54
C TYR A 46 -4.35 -17.55 10.06
N TYR A 47 -5.42 -17.37 9.29
CA TYR A 47 -6.79 -17.66 9.74
C TYR A 47 -7.25 -19.09 9.47
N SER A 48 -6.56 -19.84 8.61
CA SER A 48 -6.99 -21.15 8.12
C SER A 48 -6.02 -22.27 8.46
N GLU A 49 -4.81 -21.97 8.93
CA GLU A 49 -3.68 -22.92 9.07
C GLU A 49 -3.35 -23.67 7.75
N GLU A 50 -3.95 -23.27 6.63
CA GLU A 50 -3.68 -23.85 5.32
C GLU A 50 -2.34 -23.31 4.80
N THR A 51 -1.64 -24.15 4.04
CA THR A 51 -0.38 -23.76 3.39
C THR A 51 -0.56 -23.63 1.89
N ASP A 52 -0.16 -22.50 1.32
CA ASP A 52 -0.24 -22.24 -0.12
C ASP A 52 1.11 -21.76 -0.68
N TYR A 53 1.31 -21.92 -1.98
CA TYR A 53 2.53 -21.51 -2.65
C TYR A 53 2.59 -20.00 -2.87
N GLY A 54 3.64 -19.36 -2.37
CA GLY A 54 3.78 -17.91 -2.36
C GLY A 54 2.97 -17.23 -1.25
N LEU A 55 3.18 -15.92 -1.07
CA LEU A 55 2.44 -15.16 -0.08
C LEU A 55 0.95 -15.11 -0.45
N SER A 56 0.08 -15.35 0.53
CA SER A 56 -1.37 -15.31 0.31
C SER A 56 -1.83 -13.89 -0.04
N LYS A 57 -3.01 -13.79 -0.68
CA LYS A 57 -3.72 -12.51 -0.89
C LYS A 57 -4.42 -12.00 0.38
N GLY A 58 -4.31 -12.75 1.47
CA GLY A 58 -4.89 -12.44 2.76
C GLY A 58 -3.79 -12.11 3.76
N VAL A 59 -3.79 -12.84 4.88
CA VAL A 59 -2.85 -12.65 5.97
C VAL A 59 -1.98 -13.89 6.09
N THR A 60 -0.66 -13.69 6.09
CA THR A 60 0.33 -14.77 6.18
C THR A 60 1.17 -14.55 7.44
N LEU A 61 1.33 -15.58 8.27
CA LEU A 61 2.26 -15.54 9.40
C LEU A 61 3.55 -16.26 8.99
N LEU A 62 4.65 -15.51 8.97
CA LEU A 62 5.97 -15.98 8.57
C LEU A 62 6.77 -16.35 9.81
N ASP A 63 7.18 -17.60 9.90
CA ASP A 63 8.12 -18.07 10.90
C ASP A 63 9.59 -17.80 10.50
N ALA A 64 10.53 -18.28 11.30
CA ALA A 64 11.95 -18.08 11.03
C ALA A 64 12.40 -18.72 9.68
N GLU A 65 11.83 -19.86 9.28
CA GLU A 65 12.16 -20.52 8.02
C GLU A 65 11.62 -19.72 6.83
N ASP A 66 10.38 -19.24 6.93
CA ASP A 66 9.75 -18.38 5.93
C ASP A 66 10.50 -17.05 5.74
N ILE A 67 10.90 -16.42 6.84
CA ILE A 67 11.65 -15.16 6.82
C ILE A 67 13.02 -15.38 6.16
N LEU A 68 13.72 -16.47 6.51
CA LEU A 68 15.00 -16.82 5.91
C LEU A 68 14.85 -17.12 4.41
N TYR A 69 13.78 -17.81 4.01
CA TYR A 69 13.47 -18.07 2.61
C TYR A 69 13.28 -16.76 1.83
N LEU A 70 12.49 -15.84 2.37
CA LEU A 70 12.23 -14.54 1.77
C LEU A 70 13.50 -13.69 1.65
N GLN A 71 14.36 -13.71 2.68
CA GLN A 71 15.67 -13.07 2.66
C GLN A 71 16.54 -13.65 1.53
N ASN A 72 16.57 -14.97 1.36
CA ASN A 72 17.31 -15.63 0.29
C ASN A 72 16.77 -15.24 -1.10
N CYS A 73 15.46 -15.11 -1.27
CA CYS A 73 14.88 -14.60 -2.51
C CYS A 73 15.36 -13.18 -2.84
N LEU A 74 15.41 -12.29 -1.85
CA LEU A 74 15.94 -10.93 -2.02
C LEU A 74 17.42 -10.93 -2.42
N VAL A 75 18.23 -11.79 -1.79
CA VAL A 75 19.66 -11.94 -2.12
C VAL A 75 19.86 -12.48 -3.54
N LEU A 76 19.10 -13.50 -3.93
CA LEU A 76 19.17 -14.10 -5.27
C LEU A 76 18.85 -13.12 -6.40
N LYS A 77 17.96 -12.15 -6.16
CA LYS A 77 17.67 -11.09 -7.13
C LYS A 77 18.81 -10.09 -7.28
N GLY A 78 19.69 -9.96 -6.29
CA GLY A 78 20.86 -9.08 -6.35
C GLY A 78 20.53 -7.60 -6.55
N ASN A 79 19.30 -7.18 -6.28
CA ASN A 79 18.83 -5.81 -6.50
C ASN A 79 19.21 -4.93 -5.31
N THR A 80 19.89 -3.81 -5.58
CA THR A 80 20.40 -2.88 -4.55
C THR A 80 19.53 -1.65 -4.38
N SER A 81 18.30 -1.65 -4.93
CA SER A 81 17.39 -0.53 -4.75
C SER A 81 17.10 -0.28 -3.26
N PRO A 82 16.82 0.98 -2.85
CA PRO A 82 16.58 1.31 -1.45
C PRO A 82 15.45 0.49 -0.80
N GLU A 83 14.43 0.11 -1.57
CA GLU A 83 13.32 -0.71 -1.09
C GLU A 83 13.78 -2.14 -0.75
N TYR A 84 14.56 -2.77 -1.64
CA TYR A 84 15.16 -4.09 -1.41
C TYR A 84 16.05 -4.12 -0.18
N VAL A 85 16.93 -3.11 -0.04
CA VAL A 85 17.85 -3.00 1.09
C VAL A 85 17.08 -2.86 2.40
N LYS A 86 16.09 -1.95 2.44
CA LYS A 86 15.24 -1.76 3.63
C LYS A 86 14.50 -3.03 4.00
N PHE A 87 13.94 -3.74 3.02
CA PHE A 87 13.20 -4.96 3.29
C PHE A 87 14.10 -6.06 3.83
N ARG A 88 15.26 -6.24 3.23
CA ARG A 88 16.26 -7.20 3.71
C ARG A 88 16.68 -6.88 5.15
N SER A 89 16.97 -5.62 5.47
CA SER A 89 17.33 -5.20 6.83
C SER A 89 16.20 -5.43 7.84
N PHE A 90 14.94 -5.23 7.44
CA PHE A 90 13.79 -5.55 8.28
C PHE A 90 13.71 -7.05 8.61
N LEU A 91 13.90 -7.93 7.61
CA LEU A 91 13.91 -9.38 7.83
C LEU A 91 15.10 -9.85 8.67
N GLU A 92 16.28 -9.27 8.46
CA GLU A 92 17.49 -9.52 9.27
C GLU A 92 17.27 -9.14 10.74
N ASP A 93 16.61 -8.01 10.99
CA ASP A 93 16.24 -7.58 12.34
C ASP A 93 15.23 -8.55 12.98
N CYS A 94 14.24 -9.02 12.23
CA CYS A 94 13.27 -10.01 12.74
C CYS A 94 13.96 -11.32 13.12
N LEU A 95 14.82 -11.87 12.24
CA LEU A 95 15.59 -13.09 12.52
C LEU A 95 16.50 -12.93 13.74
N SER A 96 17.22 -11.81 13.83
CA SER A 96 18.18 -11.57 14.91
C SER A 96 17.51 -11.44 16.28
N ASN A 97 16.27 -10.94 16.30
CA ASN A 97 15.49 -10.76 17.54
C ASN A 97 14.47 -11.89 17.77
N GLY A 98 14.48 -12.95 16.96
CA GLY A 98 13.54 -14.07 17.09
C GLY A 98 12.07 -13.68 16.91
N LYS A 99 11.80 -12.64 16.11
CA LYS A 99 10.45 -12.17 15.80
C LYS A 99 9.90 -12.90 14.59
N GLN A 100 8.63 -13.32 14.67
CA GLN A 100 7.85 -13.72 13.50
C GLN A 100 7.45 -12.47 12.71
N VAL A 101 6.98 -12.66 11.47
CA VAL A 101 6.48 -11.55 10.65
C VAL A 101 5.04 -11.81 10.26
N PHE A 102 4.16 -10.88 10.62
CA PHE A 102 2.76 -10.88 10.19
C PHE A 102 2.66 -10.08 8.89
N HIS A 103 2.37 -10.75 7.78
CA HIS A 103 2.23 -10.13 6.46
C HIS A 103 0.75 -9.94 6.12
N VAL A 104 0.40 -8.71 5.75
CA VAL A 104 -0.92 -8.36 5.21
C VAL A 104 -0.73 -7.94 3.76
N ASP A 105 -1.33 -8.69 2.84
CA ASP A 105 -1.49 -8.21 1.47
C ASP A 105 -2.60 -7.16 1.45
N GLY A 106 -2.19 -5.91 1.53
CA GLY A 106 -3.08 -4.80 1.30
C GLY A 106 -3.33 -4.59 -0.18
N SER A 107 -2.94 -5.43 -1.14
CA SER A 107 -3.34 -5.28 -2.55
C SER A 107 -4.85 -5.44 -2.71
N PRO A 108 -5.45 -4.89 -3.77
CA PRO A 108 -6.89 -5.04 -3.94
C PRO A 108 -7.22 -6.51 -4.22
N SER A 109 -7.63 -7.24 -3.18
CA SER A 109 -8.53 -8.35 -3.38
C SER A 109 -9.81 -7.76 -3.98
N THR A 110 -10.50 -8.52 -4.81
CA THR A 110 -11.79 -8.10 -5.40
C THR A 110 -12.87 -7.74 -4.37
N ALA A 111 -12.56 -7.80 -3.06
CA ALA A 111 -13.42 -7.47 -1.93
C ALA A 111 -12.93 -6.27 -1.07
N GLY A 112 -11.72 -5.74 -1.29
CA GLY A 112 -11.29 -4.48 -0.66
C GLY A 112 -12.01 -3.30 -1.30
N LEU A 113 -12.47 -2.34 -0.51
CA LEU A 113 -13.03 -1.11 -1.07
C LEU A 113 -11.92 -0.35 -1.81
N ILE A 114 -12.15 -0.12 -3.10
CA ILE A 114 -11.23 0.55 -4.02
C ILE A 114 -11.94 1.82 -4.48
N HIS A 115 -11.30 2.94 -4.23
CA HIS A 115 -11.74 4.22 -4.72
C HIS A 115 -11.23 4.50 -6.13
N ASP A 116 -12.13 4.93 -7.00
CA ASP A 116 -11.84 5.25 -8.40
C ASP A 116 -11.61 6.76 -8.57
N PHE A 117 -10.37 7.14 -8.88
CA PHE A 117 -10.01 8.49 -9.30
C PHE A 117 -9.93 8.58 -10.82
N VAL A 118 -10.51 9.60 -11.42
CA VAL A 118 -10.46 9.79 -12.87
C VAL A 118 -9.78 11.12 -13.18
N LEU A 119 -8.70 11.04 -13.93
CA LEU A 119 -7.98 12.22 -14.41
C LEU A 119 -8.67 12.76 -15.66
N CYS A 120 -9.24 13.95 -15.57
CA CYS A 120 -9.84 14.64 -16.71
C CYS A 120 -9.14 15.98 -16.95
N LYS A 121 -8.88 16.37 -18.20
CA LYS A 121 -8.26 17.68 -18.50
C LYS A 121 -9.13 18.84 -17.99
N GLU A 122 -10.43 18.68 -18.11
CA GLU A 122 -11.47 19.61 -17.68
C GLU A 122 -12.57 18.79 -16.97
N VAL A 123 -13.41 19.46 -16.19
CA VAL A 123 -14.57 18.81 -15.56
C VAL A 123 -15.53 18.40 -16.69
N PRO A 124 -15.88 17.11 -16.84
CA PRO A 124 -16.78 16.70 -17.92
C PRO A 124 -18.20 17.24 -17.67
N ASP A 125 -19.02 17.32 -18.72
CA ASP A 125 -20.43 17.75 -18.59
C ASP A 125 -21.37 16.65 -18.07
N ASP A 126 -20.94 15.38 -18.15
CA ASP A 126 -21.69 14.21 -17.67
C ASP A 126 -20.75 13.14 -17.07
N LEU A 127 -21.17 12.56 -15.93
CA LEU A 127 -20.50 11.43 -15.29
C LEU A 127 -21.18 10.14 -15.73
N ASP A 128 -20.67 9.51 -16.79
CA ASP A 128 -21.00 8.11 -17.11
C ASP A 128 -19.91 7.18 -16.54
N PRO A 129 -20.14 6.51 -15.40
CA PRO A 129 -19.13 5.65 -14.79
C PRO A 129 -18.57 4.58 -15.73
N ARG A 130 -19.36 4.14 -16.72
CA ARG A 130 -18.94 3.12 -17.69
C ARG A 130 -17.86 3.63 -18.64
N LYS A 131 -17.86 4.93 -18.97
CA LYS A 131 -16.82 5.55 -19.82
C LYS A 131 -15.49 5.66 -19.09
N TYR A 132 -15.53 5.86 -17.78
CA TYR A 132 -14.35 6.17 -16.99
C TYR A 132 -13.75 4.98 -16.24
N LYS A 133 -14.47 3.87 -16.13
CA LYS A 133 -14.02 2.63 -15.45
C LYS A 133 -12.72 2.04 -16.01
N SER A 134 -12.42 2.26 -17.30
CA SER A 134 -11.19 1.77 -17.96
C SER A 134 -10.00 2.73 -17.88
N ILE A 135 -10.23 3.97 -17.45
CA ILE A 135 -9.21 5.04 -17.39
C ILE A 135 -9.07 5.62 -15.98
N SER A 136 -9.71 5.00 -14.98
CA SER A 136 -9.56 5.39 -13.58
C SER A 136 -8.25 4.88 -12.99
N ILE A 137 -7.64 5.73 -12.16
CA ILE A 137 -6.63 5.34 -11.18
C ILE A 137 -7.34 4.79 -9.96
N LYS A 138 -7.03 3.55 -9.64
CA LYS A 138 -7.55 2.86 -8.47
C LYS A 138 -6.62 3.08 -7.29
N ILE A 139 -7.12 3.70 -6.24
CA ILE A 139 -6.43 3.85 -4.96
C ILE A 139 -7.27 3.14 -3.90
N GLN A 140 -6.61 2.55 -2.92
CA GLN A 140 -7.31 1.81 -1.88
C GLN A 140 -7.76 2.70 -0.75
N ASP A 141 -8.93 2.41 -0.22
CA ASP A 141 -9.52 3.16 0.88
C ASP A 141 -8.62 3.17 2.10
N GLN A 142 -7.93 2.06 2.41
CA GLN A 142 -6.99 2.03 3.53
C GLN A 142 -5.83 3.03 3.35
N PHE A 143 -5.30 3.16 2.13
CA PHE A 143 -4.28 4.17 1.87
C PHE A 143 -4.84 5.57 2.06
N ILE A 144 -6.08 5.80 1.65
CA ILE A 144 -6.72 7.10 1.77
C ILE A 144 -7.03 7.41 3.25
N LEU A 145 -7.50 6.44 4.03
CA LEU A 145 -7.75 6.56 5.47
C LEU A 145 -6.45 6.86 6.23
N ASP A 146 -5.38 6.11 5.95
CA ASP A 146 -4.05 6.30 6.56
C ASP A 146 -3.49 7.71 6.30
N ASN A 147 -3.96 8.39 5.24
CA ASN A 147 -3.50 9.71 4.83
C ASN A 147 -4.66 10.72 4.75
N TYR A 148 -5.76 10.49 5.47
CA TYR A 148 -6.99 11.25 5.30
C TYR A 148 -6.79 12.75 5.54
N ASP A 149 -5.86 13.10 6.44
CA ASP A 149 -5.48 14.48 6.72
C ASP A 149 -4.93 15.24 5.50
N VAL A 150 -4.36 14.53 4.52
CA VAL A 150 -3.92 15.11 3.25
C VAL A 150 -5.10 15.26 2.29
N PHE A 151 -5.93 14.22 2.20
CA PHE A 151 -7.03 14.17 1.24
C PHE A 151 -8.18 15.10 1.59
N LYS A 152 -8.49 15.29 2.87
CA LYS A 152 -9.58 16.15 3.35
C LYS A 152 -9.36 17.64 3.02
N ASP A 153 -8.11 18.07 2.86
CA ASP A 153 -7.75 19.47 2.61
C ASP A 153 -7.80 19.86 1.11
N VAL A 154 -8.16 18.91 0.24
CA VAL A 154 -8.25 19.11 -1.20
C VAL A 154 -9.70 18.99 -1.64
N ASP A 155 -10.22 20.05 -2.25
CA ASP A 155 -11.57 20.05 -2.81
C ASP A 155 -11.59 19.26 -4.13
N MET A 156 -12.46 18.26 -4.22
CA MET A 156 -12.62 17.39 -5.39
C MET A 156 -14.10 17.27 -5.78
N TYR A 157 -14.35 16.88 -7.04
CA TYR A 157 -15.70 16.69 -7.53
C TYR A 157 -16.22 15.30 -7.15
N CYS A 158 -17.36 15.28 -6.44
CA CYS A 158 -17.94 14.10 -5.81
C CYS A 158 -19.38 13.87 -6.29
N ASN A 159 -19.72 12.64 -6.70
CA ASN A 159 -21.06 12.16 -7.08
C ASN A 159 -21.73 12.85 -8.29
N ASN A 160 -21.78 14.18 -8.32
CA ASN A 160 -22.32 15.04 -9.36
C ASN A 160 -21.27 16.12 -9.70
N LEU A 161 -21.20 16.52 -10.97
CA LEU A 161 -20.17 17.45 -11.48
C LEU A 161 -20.30 18.88 -10.94
N ASP A 162 -21.41 19.18 -10.26
CA ASP A 162 -21.72 20.49 -9.69
C ASP A 162 -21.34 20.62 -8.20
N ASN A 163 -20.83 19.55 -7.56
CA ASN A 163 -20.54 19.57 -6.12
C ASN A 163 -19.04 19.34 -5.87
N LEU A 164 -18.31 20.46 -5.77
CA LEU A 164 -16.92 20.48 -5.31
C LEU A 164 -16.94 20.46 -3.77
N GLU A 165 -16.54 19.34 -3.18
CA GLU A 165 -16.51 19.14 -1.73
C GLU A 165 -15.10 18.81 -1.26
N GLN A 166 -14.82 19.09 0.02
CA GLN A 166 -13.57 18.68 0.66
C GLN A 166 -13.48 17.15 0.77
N GLY A 167 -12.36 16.58 0.33
CA GLY A 167 -12.15 15.14 0.34
C GLY A 167 -12.55 14.45 -0.96
N PHE A 168 -12.95 13.18 -0.87
CA PHE A 168 -13.23 12.31 -2.01
C PHE A 168 -14.49 11.47 -1.75
N ASN A 169 -15.08 10.96 -2.82
CA ASN A 169 -16.35 10.26 -2.78
C ASN A 169 -16.22 8.76 -2.46
N TYR A 170 -16.19 8.38 -1.19
CA TYR A 170 -15.93 7.00 -0.72
C TYR A 170 -16.74 5.87 -1.41
N TYR A 171 -17.89 6.14 -2.03
CA TYR A 171 -18.70 5.16 -2.76
C TYR A 171 -18.91 5.47 -4.25
N GLY A 172 -18.02 6.25 -4.87
CA GLY A 172 -18.15 6.55 -6.29
C GLY A 172 -16.87 7.07 -6.94
N ILE A 173 -17.03 7.65 -8.12
CA ILE A 173 -15.91 8.20 -8.88
C ILE A 173 -15.58 9.59 -8.33
N THR A 174 -14.30 9.89 -8.15
CA THR A 174 -13.80 11.24 -7.88
C THR A 174 -13.05 11.77 -9.10
N ILE A 175 -13.45 12.94 -9.60
CA ILE A 175 -12.79 13.58 -10.74
C ILE A 175 -11.65 14.47 -10.25
N ILE A 176 -10.47 14.25 -10.82
CA ILE A 176 -9.28 15.06 -10.58
C ILE A 176 -8.92 15.78 -11.89
N THR A 177 -8.99 17.10 -11.89
CA THR A 177 -8.41 17.93 -12.97
C THR A 177 -6.92 18.18 -12.73
N PRO A 178 -6.13 18.63 -13.72
CA PRO A 178 -4.71 18.95 -13.51
C PRO A 178 -4.48 19.90 -12.34
N LYS A 179 -5.36 20.90 -12.15
CA LYS A 179 -5.30 21.85 -11.04
C LYS A 179 -5.52 21.18 -9.67
N ILE A 180 -6.46 20.22 -9.61
CA ILE A 180 -6.72 19.45 -8.38
C ILE A 180 -5.56 18.48 -8.10
N ALA A 181 -5.02 17.84 -9.14
CA ALA A 181 -3.85 16.98 -9.02
C ALA A 181 -2.63 17.76 -8.49
N GLU A 182 -2.39 18.96 -9.02
CA GLU A 182 -1.33 19.85 -8.55
C GLU A 182 -1.54 20.24 -7.08
N LYS A 183 -2.77 20.63 -6.69
CA LYS A 183 -3.10 20.93 -5.29
C LYS A 183 -2.89 19.72 -4.38
N LEU A 184 -3.28 18.52 -4.81
CA LEU A 184 -3.03 17.28 -4.08
C LEU A 184 -1.53 17.02 -3.90
N LEU A 185 -0.74 17.17 -4.97
CA LEU A 185 0.72 17.02 -4.91
C LEU A 185 1.36 18.04 -3.98
N GLN A 186 0.90 19.30 -4.00
CA GLN A 186 1.38 20.35 -3.09
C GLN A 186 0.99 20.07 -1.63
N THR A 187 -0.24 19.61 -1.36
CA THR A 187 -0.67 19.25 -0.01
C THR A 187 0.12 18.05 0.51
N VAL A 188 0.36 17.05 -0.35
CA VAL A 188 1.28 15.94 -0.04
C VAL A 188 2.65 16.50 0.27
N GLU A 189 3.26 17.30 -0.60
CA GLU A 189 4.59 17.87 -0.40
C GLU A 189 4.71 18.68 0.90
N ALA A 190 3.70 19.51 1.22
CA ALA A 190 3.64 20.28 2.46
C ALA A 190 3.48 19.39 3.70
N PHE A 191 2.62 18.36 3.63
CA PHE A 191 2.49 17.36 4.68
C PHE A 191 3.79 16.60 4.90
N LEU A 192 4.51 16.28 3.82
CA LEU A 192 5.81 15.63 3.83
C LEU A 192 6.94 16.54 4.36
N ALA A 193 6.85 17.85 4.17
CA ALA A 193 7.82 18.84 4.63
C ALA A 193 7.58 19.28 6.09
N GLY A 194 6.33 19.36 6.53
CA GLY A 194 5.93 19.67 7.91
C GLY A 194 6.15 18.50 8.87
N ASN A 195 6.06 17.26 8.37
CA ASN A 195 6.48 16.06 9.09
C ASN A 195 7.98 15.81 8.81
N GLY A 196 8.84 16.51 9.56
CA GLY A 196 10.30 16.50 9.41
C GLY A 196 10.99 15.13 9.53
N ILE A 197 10.29 14.00 9.63
CA ILE A 197 10.86 12.66 9.63
C ILE A 197 9.91 11.71 8.86
N ARG A 198 10.50 10.94 7.91
CA ARG A 198 9.98 9.73 7.24
C ARG A 198 9.11 9.81 5.97
N ALA A 199 8.00 10.54 5.91
CA ALA A 199 7.10 10.38 4.76
C ALA A 199 7.66 10.94 3.42
N SER A 200 8.54 11.96 3.49
CA SER A 200 9.16 12.61 2.32
C SER A 200 10.11 11.71 1.53
N LYS A 201 10.67 10.66 2.15
CA LYS A 201 11.58 9.72 1.48
C LYS A 201 10.89 8.72 0.55
N ILE A 202 9.55 8.66 0.55
CA ILE A 202 8.77 7.70 -0.25
C ILE A 202 8.24 8.32 -1.56
N PHE A 203 8.03 9.63 -1.60
CA PHE A 203 7.42 10.32 -2.75
C PHE A 203 8.38 11.17 -3.59
N CYS A 204 9.57 11.49 -3.10
CA CYS A 204 10.57 12.22 -3.88
C CYS A 204 11.42 11.26 -4.74
N ARG A 205 11.12 11.21 -6.03
CA ARG A 205 12.09 10.92 -7.09
C ARG A 205 12.22 12.15 -7.97
#